data_AF-A0A502FXI4-F1
#
_entry.id   AF-A0A502FXI4-F1
#
_cell.length_a   1.000
_cell.length_b   1.000
_cell.length_c   1.000
_cell.angle_alpha   90.00
_cell.angle_beta   90.00
_cell.angle_gamma   90.00
#
_symmetry.space_group_name_H-M   'P 1'
#
loop_
_entity.id
_entity.type
_entity.pdbx_description
1 polymer ?
#
loop_
_entity_poly.entity_id
_entity_poly.type
_entity_poly.pdbx_seq_one_letter_code
_entity_poly.pdbx_strand_id
1 'polypeptide(L)'
;MSDARPPLCVAIGTYRGGGGAGVAALCRREDGSWQLGESYADAPNASFSVYGTRHGLHYIVDEAEAGRVGVHRHADQRWSKLASVEVEGAAPCHIALDPTETLLAVANYASGSVSLLRLDPDTGLPAGAVQVSANHGSGPNPARQEAPHAHWVGFSQDGRWLYQTDLGTDEILAFAIDPAGTLQPPQRAYRAAPGSGPRHLLLHPRLAHCAYLIGELDNRLSVLDRNDASFTLRDSISTLPEGWHGESILAHVAINQACDRLYVSNRGHDSIAVFSLDDRGLPTLLGHTATGGASPRHFLLLEAARCGIVAHEKAQTVTTLAIEPDGRLKPTGVSIAVPGAAYAFCPDPAG
;
A
#
# COMPACT_ATOMS: atom_id res chain seq x y z
N MET A 1 16.63 -6.63 34.85
CA MET A 1 16.15 -5.33 34.32
C MET A 1 15.05 -5.68 33.34
N SER A 2 13.83 -5.24 33.61
CA SER A 2 12.64 -5.63 32.83
C SER A 2 12.82 -5.25 31.36
N ASP A 3 12.78 -6.22 30.46
CA ASP A 3 12.78 -6.06 29.00
C ASP A 3 11.38 -5.60 28.53
N ALA A 4 10.79 -4.65 29.26
CA ALA A 4 9.46 -4.11 28.99
C ALA A 4 9.54 -3.30 27.70
N ARG A 5 9.00 -3.88 26.62
CA ARG A 5 8.87 -3.17 25.35
C ARG A 5 7.79 -2.11 25.50
N PRO A 6 7.98 -0.90 24.94
CA PRO A 6 6.98 0.17 25.06
C PRO A 6 5.62 -0.30 24.51
N PRO A 7 4.50 0.19 25.06
CA PRO A 7 3.17 -0.07 24.51
C PRO A 7 3.15 0.35 23.03
N LEU A 8 2.52 -0.49 22.22
CA LEU A 8 2.45 -0.31 20.78
C LEU A 8 1.05 -0.66 20.32
N CYS A 9 0.36 0.28 19.69
CA CYS A 9 -0.94 0.06 19.09
C CYS A 9 -0.89 0.39 17.60
N VAL A 10 -1.45 -0.52 16.80
CA VAL A 10 -1.65 -0.32 15.37
C VAL A 10 -3.13 -0.53 15.04
N ALA A 11 -3.57 0.02 13.92
CA ALA A 11 -4.88 -0.23 13.37
C ALA A 11 -4.79 -1.31 12.29
N ILE A 12 -5.72 -2.26 12.31
CA ILE A 12 -5.85 -3.33 11.33
C ILE A 12 -7.15 -3.11 10.56
N GLY A 13 -7.03 -2.78 9.29
CA GLY A 13 -8.15 -2.70 8.36
C GLY A 13 -8.53 -4.08 7.83
N THR A 14 -9.84 -4.31 7.65
CA THR A 14 -10.40 -5.63 7.33
C THR A 14 -11.43 -5.63 6.21
N TYR A 15 -11.52 -6.74 5.48
CA TYR A 15 -12.58 -7.02 4.50
C TYR A 15 -13.81 -7.65 5.15
N ARG A 16 -15.00 -7.14 4.80
CA ARG A 16 -16.27 -7.76 5.22
C ARG A 16 -16.44 -9.17 4.68
N GLY A 17 -15.99 -9.44 3.45
CA GLY A 17 -16.06 -10.77 2.84
C GLY A 17 -15.28 -11.84 3.61
N GLY A 18 -14.26 -11.44 4.37
CA GLY A 18 -13.50 -12.32 5.28
C GLY A 18 -14.03 -12.34 6.72
N GLY A 19 -15.22 -11.79 6.98
CA GLY A 19 -15.80 -11.67 8.33
C GLY A 19 -15.30 -10.47 9.13
N GLY A 20 -14.52 -9.58 8.52
CA GLY A 20 -14.04 -8.35 9.14
C GLY A 20 -15.13 -7.32 9.38
N ALA A 21 -14.99 -6.55 10.45
CA ALA A 21 -15.97 -5.57 10.90
C ALA A 21 -15.46 -4.12 10.82
N GLY A 22 -14.47 -3.85 9.95
CA GLY A 22 -13.92 -2.52 9.71
C GLY A 22 -12.48 -2.38 10.21
N VAL A 23 -12.20 -1.39 11.05
CA VAL A 23 -10.85 -1.14 11.60
C VAL A 23 -10.77 -1.60 13.05
N ALA A 24 -9.86 -2.50 13.39
CA ALA A 24 -9.65 -2.95 14.77
C ALA A 24 -8.28 -2.48 15.30
N ALA A 25 -8.24 -2.04 16.56
CA ALA A 25 -6.96 -1.75 17.23
C ALA A 25 -6.28 -3.07 17.63
N LEU A 26 -4.99 -3.20 17.35
CA LEU A 26 -4.16 -4.31 17.81
C LEU A 26 -3.02 -3.74 18.67
N CYS A 27 -3.07 -4.02 19.97
CA CYS A 27 -2.18 -3.42 20.95
C CYS A 27 -1.33 -4.47 21.67
N ARG A 28 -0.04 -4.17 21.85
CA ARG A 28 0.86 -4.92 22.73
C ARG A 28 0.75 -4.38 24.15
N ARG A 29 0.41 -5.26 25.09
CA ARG A 29 0.32 -4.99 26.53
C ARG A 29 1.71 -4.99 27.18
N GLU A 30 1.79 -4.51 28.42
CA GLU A 30 3.03 -4.46 29.21
C GLU A 30 3.66 -5.84 29.45
N ASP A 31 2.84 -6.89 29.54
CA ASP A 31 3.28 -8.28 29.66
C ASP A 31 3.80 -8.88 28.33
N GLY A 32 3.80 -8.09 27.25
CA GLY A 32 4.22 -8.50 25.91
C GLY A 32 3.15 -9.23 25.10
N SER A 33 1.99 -9.55 25.68
CA SER A 33 0.87 -10.15 24.96
C SER A 33 0.19 -9.14 24.04
N TRP A 34 -0.47 -9.66 23.00
CA TRP A 34 -1.21 -8.83 22.04
C TRP A 34 -2.71 -8.98 22.25
N GLN A 35 -3.42 -7.86 22.20
CA GLN A 35 -4.87 -7.80 22.33
C GLN A 35 -5.47 -7.11 21.10
N LEU A 36 -6.47 -7.77 20.51
CA LEU A 36 -7.37 -7.15 19.54
C LEU A 36 -8.49 -6.41 20.29
N GLY A 37 -8.68 -5.14 19.97
CA GLY A 37 -9.77 -4.31 20.46
C GLY A 37 -11.06 -4.50 19.66
N GLU A 38 -12.10 -3.78 20.06
CA GLU A 38 -13.35 -3.73 19.30
C GLU A 38 -13.13 -3.11 17.92
N SER A 39 -13.89 -3.60 16.94
CA SER A 39 -13.82 -3.09 15.57
C SER A 39 -14.68 -1.83 15.41
N TYR A 40 -14.09 -0.83 14.77
CA TYR A 40 -14.74 0.38 14.32
C TYR A 40 -15.42 0.14 12.96
N ALA A 41 -16.76 0.03 12.98
CA ALA A 41 -17.57 -0.44 11.85
C ALA A 41 -17.85 0.58 10.74
N ASP A 42 -17.60 1.85 11.00
CA ASP A 42 -17.86 2.96 10.07
C ASP A 42 -16.81 3.09 8.95
N ALA A 43 -15.74 2.29 9.02
CA ALA A 43 -14.72 2.12 7.98
C ALA A 43 -14.71 0.66 7.46
N PRO A 44 -15.78 0.24 6.75
CA PRO A 44 -15.85 -1.10 6.16
C PRO A 44 -14.85 -1.30 5.03
N ASN A 45 -14.47 -2.56 4.78
CA ASN A 45 -13.53 -2.94 3.70
C ASN A 45 -12.27 -2.05 3.66
N ALA A 46 -11.78 -1.68 4.84
CA ALA A 46 -10.64 -0.79 5.03
C ALA A 46 -9.35 -1.49 4.59
N SER A 47 -9.07 -1.49 3.30
CA SER A 47 -7.96 -2.23 2.71
C SER A 47 -6.71 -1.39 2.45
N PHE A 48 -6.84 -0.06 2.53
CA PHE A 48 -5.75 0.89 2.45
C PHE A 48 -6.14 2.25 3.04
N SER A 49 -5.17 3.03 3.47
CA SER A 49 -5.41 4.41 3.92
C SER A 49 -4.23 5.33 3.63
N VAL A 50 -4.49 6.62 3.67
CA VAL A 50 -3.46 7.66 3.76
C VAL A 50 -3.81 8.62 4.90
N TYR A 51 -2.78 9.09 5.62
CA TYR A 51 -2.93 10.06 6.69
C TYR A 51 -2.49 11.45 6.23
N GLY A 52 -3.37 12.44 6.39
CA GLY A 52 -3.08 13.85 6.20
C GLY A 52 -2.68 14.50 7.52
N THR A 53 -1.47 15.06 7.56
CA THR A 53 -0.90 15.70 8.75
C THR A 53 -1.48 17.09 8.99
N ARG A 54 -1.92 17.79 7.93
CA ARG A 54 -2.42 19.17 8.01
C ARG A 54 -3.68 19.29 8.88
N HIS A 55 -4.57 18.31 8.79
CA HIS A 55 -5.84 18.28 9.51
C HIS A 55 -5.98 17.10 10.48
N GLY A 56 -4.96 16.22 10.54
CA GLY A 56 -4.96 15.02 11.38
C GLY A 56 -6.05 14.03 11.00
N LEU A 57 -6.18 13.73 9.70
CA LEU A 57 -7.26 12.92 9.13
C LEU A 57 -6.74 11.67 8.45
N HIS A 58 -7.49 10.58 8.56
CA HIS A 58 -7.32 9.37 7.77
C HIS A 58 -8.33 9.33 6.65
N TYR A 59 -7.85 9.12 5.43
CA TYR A 59 -8.67 8.82 4.26
C TYR A 59 -8.56 7.32 4.02
N ILE A 60 -9.67 6.60 4.20
CA ILE A 60 -9.71 5.13 4.17
C ILE A 60 -10.61 4.70 3.02
N VAL A 61 -10.12 3.81 2.15
CA VAL A 61 -10.94 3.26 1.07
C VAL A 61 -11.96 2.26 1.63
N ASP A 62 -13.19 2.30 1.12
CA ASP A 62 -14.17 1.22 1.23
C ASP A 62 -14.12 0.43 -0.07
N GLU A 63 -13.32 -0.63 -0.10
CA GLU A 63 -13.09 -1.48 -1.29
C GLU A 63 -14.32 -2.35 -1.56
N ALA A 64 -15.37 -1.71 -2.07
CA ALA A 64 -16.62 -2.30 -2.50
C ALA A 64 -16.93 -1.90 -3.95
N GLU A 65 -17.88 -2.59 -4.58
CA GLU A 65 -18.30 -2.32 -5.95
C GLU A 65 -18.77 -0.86 -6.13
N ALA A 66 -19.60 -0.37 -5.20
CA ALA A 66 -19.88 1.05 -5.08
C ALA A 66 -18.75 1.70 -4.26
N GLY A 67 -17.67 2.09 -4.95
CA GLY A 67 -16.45 2.57 -4.31
C GLY A 67 -16.66 3.87 -3.54
N ARG A 68 -16.09 3.93 -2.32
CA ARG A 68 -16.13 5.13 -1.48
C ARG A 68 -14.79 5.38 -0.79
N VAL A 69 -14.61 6.62 -0.37
CA VAL A 69 -13.61 6.98 0.63
C VAL A 69 -14.32 7.51 1.86
N GLY A 70 -13.95 7.00 3.03
CA GLY A 70 -14.31 7.55 4.33
C GLY A 70 -13.22 8.51 4.84
N VAL A 71 -13.64 9.61 5.45
CA VAL A 71 -12.75 10.54 6.15
C VAL A 71 -12.96 10.36 7.64
N HIS A 72 -11.89 10.02 8.35
CA HIS A 72 -11.94 9.63 9.75
C HIS A 72 -10.92 10.40 10.57
N ARG A 73 -11.21 10.60 11.85
CA ARG A 73 -10.26 11.10 12.84
C ARG A 73 -10.06 10.04 13.91
N HIS A 74 -8.81 9.84 14.29
CA HIS A 74 -8.44 9.10 15.48
C HIS A 74 -7.98 10.09 16.56
N ALA A 75 -8.61 10.07 17.73
CA ALA A 75 -8.25 10.89 18.88
C ALA A 75 -8.64 10.15 20.16
N ASP A 76 -7.82 10.26 21.21
CA ASP A 76 -8.07 9.61 22.50
C ASP A 76 -8.40 8.11 22.40
N GLN A 77 -7.67 7.39 21.52
CA GLN A 77 -7.85 5.97 21.23
C GLN A 77 -9.24 5.62 20.64
N ARG A 78 -9.90 6.58 20.00
CA ARG A 78 -11.23 6.41 19.40
C ARG A 78 -11.28 6.95 17.98
N TRP A 79 -11.99 6.22 17.14
CA TRP A 79 -12.27 6.61 15.77
C TRP A 79 -13.60 7.36 15.67
N SER A 80 -13.67 8.34 14.77
CA SER A 80 -14.88 9.05 14.40
C SER A 80 -14.92 9.30 12.90
N LYS A 81 -16.11 9.19 12.31
CA LYS A 81 -16.33 9.43 10.87
C LYS A 81 -16.78 10.88 10.68
N LEU A 82 -16.11 11.59 9.79
CA LEU A 82 -16.43 12.98 9.47
C LEU A 82 -17.19 13.08 8.16
N ALA A 83 -16.81 12.28 7.16
CA ALA A 83 -17.43 12.28 5.85
C ALA A 83 -17.31 10.92 5.17
N SER A 84 -18.11 10.72 4.12
CA SER A 84 -17.89 9.66 3.15
C SER A 84 -18.40 10.10 1.79
N VAL A 85 -17.58 9.90 0.77
CA VAL A 85 -17.81 10.36 -0.60
C VAL A 85 -17.67 9.18 -1.56
N GLU A 86 -18.48 9.17 -2.61
CA GLU A 86 -18.33 8.20 -3.72
C GLU A 86 -17.13 8.60 -4.55
N VAL A 87 -16.32 7.62 -4.96
CA VAL A 87 -15.18 7.89 -5.83
C VAL A 87 -15.53 7.76 -7.31
N GLU A 88 -16.79 7.45 -7.64
CA GLU A 88 -17.26 7.27 -9.02
C GLU A 88 -16.43 6.21 -9.78
N GLY A 89 -15.96 5.19 -9.06
CA GLY A 89 -15.25 4.01 -9.55
C GLY A 89 -15.51 2.81 -8.64
N ALA A 90 -15.07 1.62 -9.07
CA ALA A 90 -15.38 0.35 -8.40
C ALA A 90 -14.16 -0.30 -7.75
N ALA A 91 -14.36 -0.82 -6.54
CA ALA A 91 -13.34 -1.46 -5.70
C ALA A 91 -12.07 -0.60 -5.52
N PRO A 92 -12.16 0.58 -4.86
CA PRO A 92 -10.99 1.41 -4.58
C PRO A 92 -10.02 0.65 -3.66
N CYS A 93 -8.78 0.50 -4.09
CA CYS A 93 -7.81 -0.38 -3.43
C CYS A 93 -6.53 0.33 -2.97
N HIS A 94 -6.33 1.58 -3.41
CA HIS A 94 -5.19 2.41 -3.01
C HIS A 94 -5.56 3.89 -3.05
N ILE A 95 -4.94 4.69 -2.17
CA ILE A 95 -5.22 6.11 -2.02
C ILE A 95 -3.95 6.89 -1.69
N ALA A 96 -3.84 8.13 -2.18
CA ALA A 96 -2.71 9.01 -1.93
C ALA A 96 -3.13 10.47 -1.83
N LEU A 97 -2.41 11.23 -1.01
CA LEU A 97 -2.49 12.70 -0.94
C LEU A 97 -1.39 13.32 -1.79
N ASP A 98 -1.68 14.47 -2.41
CA ASP A 98 -0.62 15.28 -2.99
C ASP A 98 0.24 15.95 -1.90
N PRO A 99 1.45 16.45 -2.23
CA PRO A 99 2.34 17.06 -1.24
C PRO A 99 1.76 18.26 -0.48
N THR A 100 0.74 18.93 -1.03
CA THR A 100 0.10 20.09 -0.37
C THR A 100 -1.14 19.72 0.45
N GLU A 101 -1.53 18.43 0.44
CA GLU A 101 -2.74 17.89 1.05
C GLU A 101 -4.02 18.63 0.59
N THR A 102 -4.09 19.00 -0.69
CA THR A 102 -5.25 19.65 -1.33
C THR A 102 -5.96 18.77 -2.37
N LEU A 103 -5.32 17.67 -2.77
CA LEU A 103 -5.84 16.68 -3.70
C LEU A 103 -5.70 15.27 -3.11
N LEU A 104 -6.70 14.43 -3.39
CA LEU A 104 -6.76 13.04 -2.98
C LEU A 104 -7.01 12.16 -4.22
N ALA A 105 -6.06 11.30 -4.55
CA ALA A 105 -6.16 10.36 -5.66
C ALA A 105 -6.49 8.95 -5.17
N VAL A 106 -7.36 8.24 -5.90
CA VAL A 106 -7.82 6.89 -5.58
C VAL A 106 -7.67 5.98 -6.80
N ALA A 107 -7.09 4.80 -6.63
CA ALA A 107 -7.03 3.75 -7.65
C ALA A 107 -8.21 2.78 -7.48
N ASN A 108 -9.03 2.63 -8.52
CA ASN A 108 -10.20 1.76 -8.53
C ASN A 108 -9.90 0.48 -9.33
N TYR A 109 -9.75 -0.63 -8.62
CA TYR A 109 -9.27 -1.88 -9.20
C TYR A 109 -10.24 -2.48 -10.22
N ALA A 110 -11.52 -2.58 -9.85
CA ALA A 110 -12.51 -3.28 -10.68
C ALA A 110 -12.91 -2.47 -11.92
N SER A 111 -12.95 -1.14 -11.81
CA SER A 111 -13.27 -0.25 -12.94
C SER A 111 -12.07 0.17 -13.78
N GLY A 112 -10.84 -0.16 -13.37
CA GLY A 112 -9.63 0.22 -14.12
C GLY A 112 -9.43 1.73 -14.24
N SER A 113 -9.83 2.49 -13.21
CA SER A 113 -9.89 3.95 -13.25
C SER A 113 -9.18 4.61 -12.07
N VAL A 114 -8.86 5.89 -12.23
CA VAL A 114 -8.38 6.78 -11.16
C VAL A 114 -9.42 7.86 -10.90
N SER A 115 -9.64 8.14 -9.62
CA SER A 115 -10.49 9.24 -9.16
C SER A 115 -9.65 10.30 -8.46
N LEU A 116 -9.81 11.56 -8.84
CA LEU A 116 -9.19 12.71 -8.19
C LEU A 116 -10.28 13.53 -7.49
N LEU A 117 -10.10 13.75 -6.20
CA LEU A 117 -10.97 14.59 -5.37
C LEU A 117 -10.17 15.81 -4.91
N ARG A 118 -10.83 16.96 -4.86
CA ARG A 118 -10.29 18.14 -4.17
C ARG A 118 -10.62 18.08 -2.70
N LEU A 119 -9.72 18.59 -1.88
CA LEU A 119 -9.91 18.75 -0.46
C LEU A 119 -10.10 20.23 -0.15
N ASP A 120 -11.08 20.53 0.69
CA ASP A 120 -11.23 21.84 1.27
C ASP A 120 -10.00 22.18 2.13
N PRO A 121 -9.30 23.31 1.87
CA PRO A 121 -8.01 23.60 2.49
C PRO A 121 -8.08 23.94 3.99
N ASP A 122 -9.28 24.21 4.52
CA ASP A 122 -9.49 24.56 5.92
C ASP A 122 -9.90 23.34 6.75
N THR A 123 -10.63 22.40 6.15
CA THR A 123 -11.20 21.24 6.83
C THR A 123 -10.57 19.91 6.44
N GLY A 124 -9.90 19.82 5.29
CA GLY A 124 -9.39 18.58 4.70
C GLY A 124 -10.48 17.65 4.16
N LEU A 125 -11.75 18.09 4.12
CA LEU A 125 -12.85 17.26 3.65
C LEU A 125 -12.95 17.31 2.11
N PRO A 126 -13.30 16.20 1.44
CA PRO A 126 -13.59 16.19 0.01
C PRO A 126 -14.64 17.24 -0.37
N ALA A 127 -14.34 18.01 -1.41
CA ALA A 127 -15.17 19.11 -1.89
C ALA A 127 -15.25 19.11 -3.43
N GLY A 128 -16.41 19.49 -3.97
CA GLY A 128 -16.64 19.57 -5.40
C GLY A 128 -16.90 18.22 -6.07
N ALA A 129 -16.87 18.22 -7.41
CA ALA A 129 -17.07 17.02 -8.22
C ALA A 129 -15.81 16.16 -8.26
N VAL A 130 -16.00 14.84 -8.34
CA VAL A 130 -14.91 13.89 -8.56
C VAL A 130 -14.52 13.91 -10.04
N GLN A 131 -13.22 13.95 -10.32
CA GLN A 131 -12.72 13.75 -11.67
C GLN A 131 -12.30 12.29 -11.83
N VAL A 132 -12.90 11.57 -12.80
CA VAL A 132 -12.57 10.18 -13.09
C VAL A 132 -11.85 10.06 -14.43
N SER A 133 -10.78 9.29 -14.47
CA SER A 133 -10.13 8.86 -15.71
C SER A 133 -10.08 7.34 -15.76
N ALA A 134 -10.72 6.76 -16.77
CA ALA A 134 -10.64 5.32 -17.05
C ALA A 134 -9.50 5.03 -18.03
N ASN A 135 -8.88 3.87 -17.88
CA ASN A 135 -7.95 3.34 -18.87
C ASN A 135 -8.66 2.36 -19.81
N HIS A 136 -8.00 1.95 -20.90
CA HIS A 136 -8.47 0.94 -21.83
C HIS A 136 -7.34 0.00 -22.28
N GLY A 137 -7.68 -1.24 -22.60
CA GLY A 137 -6.73 -2.26 -23.04
C GLY A 137 -6.83 -3.54 -22.22
N SER A 138 -5.88 -4.42 -22.44
CA SER A 138 -5.77 -5.71 -21.77
C SER A 138 -4.32 -6.21 -21.84
N GLY A 139 -4.02 -7.25 -21.07
CA GLY A 139 -2.74 -7.95 -21.03
C GLY A 139 -2.88 -9.41 -21.43
N PRO A 140 -1.76 -10.17 -21.47
CA PRO A 140 -1.77 -11.54 -21.96
C PRO A 140 -2.42 -12.56 -21.00
N ASN A 141 -2.61 -12.24 -19.71
CA ASN A 141 -3.24 -13.15 -18.76
C ASN A 141 -4.78 -13.01 -18.80
N PRO A 142 -5.52 -13.98 -19.39
CA PRO A 142 -6.96 -13.84 -19.59
C PRO A 142 -7.79 -13.89 -18.31
N ALA A 143 -7.20 -14.32 -17.18
CA ALA A 143 -7.89 -14.43 -15.90
C ALA A 143 -7.66 -13.23 -14.98
N ARG A 144 -6.69 -12.37 -15.29
CA ARG A 144 -6.25 -11.25 -14.43
C ARG A 144 -6.02 -9.94 -15.17
N GLN A 145 -6.05 -9.96 -16.50
CA GLN A 145 -5.71 -8.85 -17.38
C GLN A 145 -6.68 -8.74 -18.56
N GLU A 146 -7.93 -9.14 -18.36
CA GLU A 146 -9.02 -9.05 -19.33
C GLU A 146 -9.43 -7.60 -19.63
N ALA A 147 -9.17 -6.70 -18.68
CA ALA A 147 -9.45 -5.29 -18.72
C ALA A 147 -8.41 -4.54 -17.86
N PRO A 148 -8.41 -3.20 -17.85
CA PRO A 148 -7.54 -2.43 -16.98
C PRO A 148 -7.88 -2.61 -15.49
N HIS A 149 -6.86 -2.61 -14.65
CA HIS A 149 -7.00 -2.75 -13.19
C HIS A 149 -6.02 -1.80 -12.49
N ALA A 150 -6.48 -0.59 -12.19
CA ALA A 150 -5.69 0.41 -11.50
C ALA A 150 -5.42 -0.06 -10.06
N HIS A 151 -4.16 -0.23 -9.68
CA HIS A 151 -3.82 -0.83 -8.38
C HIS A 151 -3.08 0.11 -7.44
N TRP A 152 -2.39 1.12 -7.96
CA TRP A 152 -1.66 2.08 -7.13
C TRP A 152 -1.71 3.46 -7.77
N VAL A 153 -1.73 4.48 -6.92
CA VAL A 153 -1.62 5.89 -7.30
C VAL A 153 -0.64 6.59 -6.37
N GLY A 154 0.10 7.56 -6.89
CA GLY A 154 0.94 8.42 -6.08
C GLY A 154 1.53 9.60 -6.84
N PHE A 155 1.70 10.70 -6.12
CA PHE A 155 2.14 11.97 -6.67
C PHE A 155 3.67 12.04 -6.74
N SER A 156 4.19 12.80 -7.71
CA SER A 156 5.57 13.28 -7.67
C SER A 156 5.76 14.23 -6.47
N GLN A 157 6.99 14.34 -5.98
CA GLN A 157 7.32 15.19 -4.81
C GLN A 157 7.04 16.67 -5.06
N ASP A 158 7.09 17.10 -6.33
CA ASP A 158 6.76 18.47 -6.76
C ASP A 158 5.25 18.68 -7.05
N GLY A 159 4.43 17.63 -6.89
CA GLY A 159 2.98 17.68 -7.12
C GLY A 159 2.56 17.87 -8.58
N ARG A 160 3.48 17.86 -9.55
CA ARG A 160 3.16 18.10 -10.98
C ARG A 160 2.61 16.87 -11.69
N TRP A 161 2.88 15.67 -11.18
CA TRP A 161 2.50 14.41 -11.79
C TRP A 161 1.77 13.52 -10.80
N LEU A 162 0.71 12.87 -11.27
CA LEU A 162 0.14 11.68 -10.65
C LEU A 162 0.55 10.46 -11.48
N TYR A 163 1.10 9.44 -10.83
CA TYR A 163 1.39 8.16 -11.46
C TYR A 163 0.36 7.13 -11.05
N GLN A 164 0.00 6.24 -11.98
CA GLN A 164 -0.91 5.11 -11.75
C GLN A 164 -0.27 3.83 -12.29
N THR A 165 -0.25 2.76 -11.50
CA THR A 165 0.02 1.43 -12.03
C THR A 165 -1.27 0.78 -12.51
N ASP A 166 -1.19 0.04 -13.60
CA ASP A 166 -2.30 -0.72 -14.14
C ASP A 166 -1.88 -2.17 -14.33
N LEU A 167 -2.40 -3.05 -13.46
CA LEU A 167 -2.13 -4.48 -13.49
C LEU A 167 -2.64 -5.08 -14.81
N GLY A 168 -3.82 -4.65 -15.23
CA GLY A 168 -4.55 -5.21 -16.37
C GLY A 168 -3.93 -4.91 -17.73
N THR A 169 -3.14 -3.83 -17.84
CA THR A 169 -2.57 -3.39 -19.13
C THR A 169 -1.04 -3.45 -19.19
N ASP A 170 -0.37 -3.89 -18.12
CA ASP A 170 1.10 -3.88 -17.98
C ASP A 170 1.72 -2.49 -18.14
N GLU A 171 1.10 -1.47 -17.54
CA GLU A 171 1.49 -0.07 -17.76
C GLU A 171 1.65 0.73 -16.44
N ILE A 172 2.52 1.74 -16.51
CA ILE A 172 2.43 2.91 -15.63
C ILE A 172 1.90 4.06 -16.48
N LEU A 173 0.82 4.69 -16.04
CA LEU A 173 0.31 5.93 -16.61
C LEU A 173 0.81 7.13 -15.78
N ALA A 174 1.06 8.25 -16.46
CA ALA A 174 1.34 9.54 -15.83
C ALA A 174 0.31 10.57 -16.28
N PHE A 175 -0.21 11.32 -15.32
CA PHE A 175 -1.15 12.42 -15.53
C PHE A 175 -0.46 13.71 -15.10
N ALA A 176 -0.39 14.70 -15.99
CA ALA A 176 0.01 16.04 -15.59
C ALA A 176 -1.13 16.67 -14.77
N ILE A 177 -0.77 17.38 -13.71
CA ILE A 177 -1.72 18.14 -12.90
C ILE A 177 -1.59 19.61 -13.30
N ASP A 178 -2.69 20.21 -13.74
CA ASP A 178 -2.69 21.63 -14.10
C ASP A 178 -2.69 22.54 -12.85
N PRO A 179 -2.41 23.85 -13.00
CA PRO A 179 -2.45 24.78 -11.86
C PRO A 179 -3.82 24.92 -11.21
N ALA A 180 -4.89 24.52 -11.90
CA ALA A 180 -6.20 24.48 -11.28
C ALA A 180 -6.27 23.32 -10.29
N GLY A 181 -5.55 22.22 -10.48
CA GLY A 181 -5.63 20.98 -9.69
C GLY A 181 -6.51 19.92 -10.36
N THR A 182 -6.44 19.81 -11.69
CA THR A 182 -7.14 18.79 -12.47
C THR A 182 -6.17 17.90 -13.23
N LEU A 183 -6.56 16.64 -13.46
CA LEU A 183 -5.80 15.71 -14.30
C LEU A 183 -5.96 16.08 -15.77
N GLN A 184 -4.83 16.23 -16.46
CA GLN A 184 -4.77 16.20 -17.92
C GLN A 184 -4.89 14.74 -18.42
N PRO A 185 -5.23 14.51 -19.69
CA PRO A 185 -5.26 13.17 -20.27
C PRO A 185 -3.97 12.38 -19.99
N PRO A 186 -4.07 11.09 -19.63
CA PRO A 186 -2.89 10.30 -19.29
C PRO A 186 -1.98 10.09 -20.50
N GLN A 187 -0.69 9.94 -20.21
CA GLN A 187 0.28 9.34 -21.12
C GLN A 187 0.85 8.06 -20.51
N ARG A 188 1.28 7.14 -21.36
CA ARG A 188 2.02 5.97 -20.90
C ARG A 188 3.42 6.38 -20.47
N ALA A 189 3.68 6.31 -19.17
CA ALA A 189 4.98 6.59 -18.58
C ALA A 189 5.96 5.42 -18.74
N TYR A 190 5.43 4.19 -18.73
CA TYR A 190 6.21 2.96 -18.87
C TYR A 190 5.34 1.79 -19.31
N ARG A 191 5.93 0.88 -20.10
CA ARG A 191 5.36 -0.43 -20.42
C ARG A 191 6.18 -1.51 -19.72
N ALA A 192 5.56 -2.24 -18.80
CA ALA A 192 6.18 -3.36 -18.12
C ALA A 192 6.24 -4.59 -19.04
N ALA A 193 6.91 -5.65 -18.57
CA ALA A 193 6.94 -6.91 -19.31
C ALA A 193 5.51 -7.46 -19.48
N PRO A 194 5.14 -8.01 -20.65
CA PRO A 194 3.82 -8.60 -20.84
C PRO A 194 3.54 -9.68 -19.80
N GLY A 195 2.41 -9.57 -19.09
CA GLY A 195 2.00 -10.48 -18.04
C GLY A 195 2.62 -10.22 -16.68
N SER A 196 3.31 -9.08 -16.48
CA SER A 196 3.91 -8.71 -15.21
C SER A 196 2.89 -8.29 -14.15
N GLY A 197 1.82 -7.60 -14.57
CA GLY A 197 0.81 -7.04 -13.69
C GLY A 197 1.34 -6.02 -12.69
N PRO A 198 1.77 -4.81 -13.11
CA PRO A 198 2.21 -3.72 -12.24
C PRO A 198 1.25 -3.49 -11.07
N ARG A 199 1.74 -3.64 -9.82
CA ARG A 199 0.90 -3.54 -8.62
C ARG A 199 1.16 -2.27 -7.84
N HIS A 200 2.21 -2.22 -7.03
CA HIS A 200 2.63 -1.02 -6.30
C HIS A 200 3.89 -0.45 -6.92
N LEU A 201 3.98 0.88 -6.91
CA LEU A 201 5.18 1.64 -7.27
C LEU A 201 5.69 2.35 -6.02
N LEU A 202 6.98 2.21 -5.70
CA LEU A 202 7.62 2.96 -4.64
C LEU A 202 8.57 3.99 -5.26
N LEU A 203 8.25 5.28 -5.10
CA LEU A 203 9.17 6.35 -5.46
C LEU A 203 10.21 6.48 -4.36
N HIS A 204 11.50 6.40 -4.70
CA HIS A 204 12.55 6.42 -3.70
C HIS A 204 12.55 7.78 -2.96
N PRO A 205 12.49 7.81 -1.61
CA PRO A 205 12.34 9.06 -0.87
C PRO A 205 13.51 10.04 -1.06
N ARG A 206 14.75 9.52 -1.07
CA ARG A 206 15.99 10.32 -1.20
C ARG A 206 16.57 10.42 -2.62
N LEU A 207 16.40 9.40 -3.45
CA LEU A 207 16.92 9.35 -4.82
C LEU A 207 15.81 9.69 -5.81
N ALA A 208 15.66 10.98 -6.16
CA ALA A 208 14.55 11.45 -6.99
C ALA A 208 14.44 10.79 -8.38
N HIS A 209 15.51 10.17 -8.87
CA HIS A 209 15.53 9.45 -10.14
C HIS A 209 15.19 7.96 -10.02
N CYS A 210 15.03 7.42 -8.81
CA CYS A 210 14.86 5.98 -8.60
C CYS A 210 13.42 5.65 -8.17
N ALA A 211 12.85 4.61 -8.77
CA ALA A 211 11.59 4.02 -8.33
C ALA A 211 11.65 2.48 -8.41
N TYR A 212 10.81 1.82 -7.62
CA TYR A 212 10.71 0.36 -7.57
C TYR A 212 9.30 -0.07 -7.91
N LEU A 213 9.14 -0.83 -8.99
CA LEU A 213 7.87 -1.40 -9.41
C LEU A 213 7.82 -2.88 -9.07
N ILE A 214 6.78 -3.33 -8.40
CA ILE A 214 6.51 -4.77 -8.24
C ILE A 214 5.49 -5.25 -9.27
N GLY A 215 5.80 -6.35 -9.95
CA GLY A 215 4.86 -7.08 -10.81
C GLY A 215 4.14 -8.16 -9.99
N GLU A 216 2.82 -8.03 -9.83
CA GLU A 216 2.02 -8.99 -9.08
C GLU A 216 2.12 -10.39 -9.67
N LEU A 217 2.06 -10.50 -11.01
CA LEU A 217 1.86 -11.77 -11.69
C LEU A 217 3.18 -12.46 -12.07
N ASP A 218 4.28 -11.72 -12.18
CA ASP A 218 5.59 -12.27 -12.54
C ASP A 218 6.58 -12.44 -11.36
N ASN A 219 6.21 -11.96 -10.16
CA ASN A 219 7.06 -12.02 -8.96
C ASN A 219 8.42 -11.33 -9.15
N ARG A 220 8.42 -10.17 -9.82
CA ARG A 220 9.62 -9.37 -10.06
C ARG A 220 9.55 -8.01 -9.39
N LEU A 221 10.71 -7.62 -8.86
CA LEU A 221 11.03 -6.27 -8.44
C LEU A 221 11.82 -5.60 -9.58
N SER A 222 11.26 -4.57 -10.18
CA SER A 222 11.91 -3.77 -11.23
C SER A 222 12.41 -2.45 -10.67
N VAL A 223 13.68 -2.13 -10.91
CA VAL A 223 14.28 -0.83 -10.62
C VAL A 223 14.11 0.05 -11.85
N LEU A 224 13.51 1.20 -11.66
CA LEU A 224 13.19 2.15 -12.72
C LEU A 224 13.93 3.46 -12.52
N ASP A 225 14.53 3.95 -13.61
CA ASP A 225 14.97 5.34 -13.76
C ASP A 225 13.76 6.22 -14.07
N ARG A 226 13.51 7.23 -13.24
CA ARG A 226 12.42 8.20 -13.40
C ARG A 226 12.95 9.50 -13.97
N ASN A 227 12.29 9.98 -15.02
CA ASN A 227 12.48 11.31 -15.58
C ASN A 227 11.10 11.96 -15.78
N ASP A 228 10.67 12.74 -14.77
CA ASP A 228 9.34 13.34 -14.68
C ASP A 228 8.24 12.34 -15.09
N ALA A 229 7.62 12.55 -16.25
CA ALA A 229 6.49 11.77 -16.73
C ALA A 229 6.82 10.36 -17.24
N SER A 230 8.08 9.94 -17.20
CA SER A 230 8.53 8.70 -17.82
C SER A 230 9.38 7.86 -16.89
N PHE A 231 9.33 6.54 -17.08
CA PHE A 231 10.22 5.59 -16.43
C PHE A 231 10.92 4.70 -17.45
N THR A 232 12.17 4.33 -17.18
CA THR A 232 12.93 3.37 -17.96
C THR A 232 13.46 2.26 -17.07
N LEU A 233 13.38 1.01 -17.53
CA LEU A 233 13.90 -0.13 -16.79
C LEU A 233 15.42 -0.04 -16.66
N ARG A 234 15.90 -0.12 -15.41
CA ARG A 234 17.32 -0.20 -15.10
C ARG A 234 17.74 -1.63 -14.75
N ASP A 235 16.97 -2.29 -13.89
CA ASP A 235 17.25 -3.65 -13.44
C ASP A 235 15.95 -4.37 -13.06
N SER A 236 15.99 -5.68 -12.98
CA SER A 236 14.85 -6.50 -12.58
C SER A 236 15.30 -7.80 -11.93
N ILE A 237 14.77 -8.10 -10.75
CA ILE A 237 15.18 -9.25 -9.93
C ILE A 237 13.93 -10.00 -9.46
N SER A 238 14.02 -11.33 -9.38
CA SER A 238 12.96 -12.13 -8.77
C SER A 238 12.92 -11.94 -7.26
N THR A 239 11.72 -11.96 -6.68
CA THR A 239 11.47 -11.90 -5.24
C THR A 239 11.33 -13.28 -4.60
N LEU A 240 11.54 -14.33 -5.38
CA LEU A 240 11.42 -15.72 -4.96
C LEU A 240 12.81 -16.38 -4.89
N PRO A 241 12.98 -17.43 -4.06
CA PRO A 241 14.21 -18.22 -4.07
C PRO A 241 14.48 -18.83 -5.46
N GLU A 242 15.75 -18.95 -5.81
CA GLU A 242 16.16 -19.65 -7.03
C GLU A 242 15.65 -21.11 -7.01
N GLY A 243 15.05 -21.55 -8.12
CA GLY A 243 14.47 -22.89 -8.24
C GLY A 243 13.17 -23.09 -7.46
N TRP A 244 12.59 -22.05 -6.85
CA TRP A 244 11.27 -22.17 -6.24
C TRP A 244 10.19 -22.37 -7.30
N HIS A 245 9.24 -23.26 -7.01
CA HIS A 245 8.11 -23.58 -7.85
C HIS A 245 6.82 -23.52 -7.04
N GLY A 246 5.76 -22.96 -7.62
CA GLY A 246 4.47 -22.83 -7.00
C GLY A 246 3.74 -21.59 -7.50
N GLU A 247 2.50 -21.42 -7.06
CA GLU A 247 1.75 -20.19 -7.30
C GLU A 247 2.19 -19.13 -6.28
N SER A 248 2.67 -18.00 -6.77
CA SER A 248 2.96 -16.83 -5.95
C SER A 248 2.58 -15.56 -6.72
N ILE A 249 2.13 -14.55 -5.98
CA ILE A 249 1.89 -13.21 -6.49
C ILE A 249 2.39 -12.16 -5.50
N LEU A 250 2.88 -11.02 -5.98
CA LEU A 250 3.33 -9.94 -5.10
C LEU A 250 2.16 -9.17 -4.47
N ALA A 251 2.43 -8.49 -3.35
CA ALA A 251 1.46 -7.59 -2.74
C ALA A 251 2.08 -6.24 -2.37
N HIS A 252 2.89 -6.17 -1.32
CA HIS A 252 3.34 -4.90 -0.78
C HIS A 252 4.85 -4.70 -0.97
N VAL A 253 5.25 -3.45 -1.18
CA VAL A 253 6.65 -3.02 -1.21
C VAL A 253 6.82 -1.83 -0.28
N ALA A 254 7.86 -1.86 0.55
CA ALA A 254 8.21 -0.77 1.46
C ALA A 254 9.72 -0.58 1.53
N ILE A 255 10.13 0.63 1.90
CA ILE A 255 11.53 1.00 2.14
C ILE A 255 11.67 1.50 3.58
N ASN A 256 12.79 1.22 4.23
CA ASN A 256 13.03 1.71 5.59
C ASN A 256 13.38 3.22 5.63
N GLN A 257 13.36 3.81 6.82
CA GLN A 257 13.66 5.24 7.05
C GLN A 257 15.05 5.62 6.57
N ALA A 258 16.04 4.73 6.72
CA ALA A 258 17.41 4.93 6.23
C ALA A 258 17.52 4.88 4.71
N CYS A 259 16.50 4.37 4.01
CA CYS A 259 16.46 4.14 2.58
C CYS A 259 17.56 3.21 2.05
N ASP A 260 18.01 2.27 2.88
CA ASP A 260 19.05 1.29 2.56
C ASP A 260 18.53 -0.16 2.57
N ARG A 261 17.24 -0.36 2.89
CA ARG A 261 16.55 -1.66 2.84
C ARG A 261 15.21 -1.55 2.14
N LEU A 262 14.94 -2.51 1.25
CA LEU A 262 13.66 -2.69 0.59
C LEU A 262 13.04 -4.04 0.97
N TYR A 263 11.73 -4.07 1.13
CA TYR A 263 10.96 -5.23 1.59
C TYR A 263 9.83 -5.48 0.61
N VAL A 264 9.65 -6.73 0.17
CA VAL A 264 8.58 -7.11 -0.77
C VAL A 264 7.86 -8.37 -0.29
N SER A 265 6.53 -8.34 -0.18
CA SER A 265 5.75 -9.52 0.23
C SER A 265 5.30 -10.38 -0.93
N ASN A 266 5.52 -11.70 -0.79
CA ASN A 266 5.08 -12.74 -1.72
C ASN A 266 3.87 -13.49 -1.10
N ARG A 267 2.72 -13.48 -1.78
CA ARG A 267 1.53 -14.28 -1.41
C ARG A 267 1.57 -15.61 -2.14
N GLY A 268 1.66 -16.73 -1.41
CA GLY A 268 1.90 -18.07 -1.97
C GLY A 268 3.21 -18.66 -1.49
N HIS A 269 4.35 -17.99 -1.73
CA HIS A 269 5.59 -18.29 -1.00
C HIS A 269 5.52 -17.82 0.48
N ASP A 270 4.54 -16.96 0.80
CA ASP A 270 4.18 -16.55 2.17
C ASP A 270 5.38 -16.03 2.98
N SER A 271 6.06 -15.06 2.37
CA SER A 271 7.31 -14.49 2.85
C SER A 271 7.43 -13.00 2.55
N ILE A 272 8.38 -12.36 3.22
CA ILE A 272 8.92 -11.06 2.81
C ILE A 272 10.36 -11.27 2.31
N ALA A 273 10.61 -10.90 1.06
CA ALA A 273 11.97 -10.76 0.52
C ALA A 273 12.57 -9.44 1.00
N VAL A 274 13.79 -9.49 1.54
CA VAL A 274 14.51 -8.33 2.09
C VAL A 274 15.72 -8.06 1.20
N PHE A 275 15.88 -6.82 0.75
CA PHE A 275 17.00 -6.38 -0.09
C PHE A 275 17.79 -5.29 0.63
N SER A 276 19.12 -5.30 0.48
CA SER A 276 19.96 -4.13 0.72
C SER A 276 19.99 -3.26 -0.53
N LEU A 277 20.10 -1.95 -0.36
CA LEU A 277 20.22 -0.99 -1.45
C LEU A 277 21.62 -0.35 -1.41
N ASP A 278 22.27 -0.26 -2.57
CA ASP A 278 23.49 0.53 -2.73
C ASP A 278 23.18 2.04 -2.88
N ASP A 279 24.23 2.87 -2.99
CA ASP A 279 24.09 4.32 -3.15
C ASP A 279 23.37 4.76 -4.45
N ARG A 280 23.19 3.84 -5.40
CA ARG A 280 22.46 4.05 -6.66
C ARG A 280 21.02 3.55 -6.57
N GLY A 281 20.64 2.92 -5.46
CA GLY A 281 19.34 2.27 -5.28
C GLY A 281 19.22 0.92 -5.97
N LEU A 282 20.33 0.21 -6.22
CA LEU A 282 20.29 -1.14 -6.76
C LEU A 282 20.12 -2.17 -5.63
N PRO A 283 19.13 -3.09 -5.73
CA PRO A 283 18.86 -4.06 -4.70
C PRO A 283 19.75 -5.29 -4.78
N THR A 284 20.26 -5.75 -3.64
CA THR A 284 20.87 -7.07 -3.45
C THR A 284 20.06 -7.85 -2.42
N LEU A 285 19.55 -9.02 -2.80
CA LEU A 285 18.74 -9.89 -1.94
C LEU A 285 19.54 -10.34 -0.71
N LEU A 286 19.01 -10.07 0.48
CA LEU A 286 19.58 -10.48 1.77
C LEU A 286 18.98 -11.79 2.28
N GLY A 287 17.77 -12.13 1.84
CA GLY A 287 17.06 -13.36 2.22
C GLY A 287 15.54 -13.21 2.15
N HIS A 288 14.87 -14.30 2.53
CA HIS A 288 13.42 -14.37 2.63
C HIS A 288 13.04 -14.73 4.06
N THR A 289 12.07 -14.02 4.61
CA THR A 289 11.54 -14.29 5.95
C THR A 289 10.13 -14.83 5.82
N ALA A 290 9.90 -16.07 6.27
CA ALA A 290 8.55 -16.63 6.37
C ALA A 290 7.68 -15.77 7.28
N THR A 291 6.47 -15.44 6.86
CA THR A 291 5.61 -14.49 7.59
C THR A 291 4.67 -15.15 8.60
N GLY A 292 4.66 -16.48 8.71
CA GLY A 292 3.88 -17.19 9.73
C GLY A 292 2.36 -17.25 9.47
N GLY A 293 1.93 -16.98 8.24
CA GLY A 293 0.55 -17.01 7.79
C GLY A 293 0.48 -16.96 6.27
N ALA A 294 -0.67 -17.31 5.71
CA ALA A 294 -0.90 -17.40 4.27
C ALA A 294 -1.39 -16.07 3.67
N SER A 295 -0.83 -15.70 2.52
CA SER A 295 -1.16 -14.48 1.78
C SER A 295 -0.85 -13.18 2.57
N PRO A 296 0.43 -12.88 2.87
CA PRO A 296 0.86 -11.62 3.49
C PRO A 296 0.59 -10.43 2.55
N ARG A 297 -0.64 -9.89 2.60
CA ARG A 297 -1.12 -8.84 1.70
C ARG A 297 -0.47 -7.49 2.00
N HIS A 298 -0.25 -7.20 3.28
CA HIS A 298 0.35 -5.95 3.71
C HIS A 298 1.23 -6.16 4.93
N PHE A 299 2.26 -5.35 5.07
CA PHE A 299 3.07 -5.29 6.29
C PHE A 299 3.39 -3.84 6.66
N LEU A 300 3.54 -3.58 7.95
CA LEU A 300 3.91 -2.29 8.51
C LEU A 300 5.24 -2.45 9.27
N LEU A 301 6.22 -1.60 8.96
CA LEU A 301 7.52 -1.57 9.63
C LEU A 301 7.52 -0.47 10.69
N LEU A 302 7.61 -0.85 11.96
CA LEU A 302 7.73 0.06 13.10
C LEU A 302 9.17 0.03 13.58
N GLU A 303 10.05 0.75 12.88
CA GLU A 303 11.50 0.68 13.04
C GLU A 303 11.96 1.07 14.45
N ALA A 304 11.39 2.13 15.02
CA ALA A 304 11.70 2.57 16.39
C ALA A 304 11.36 1.48 17.43
N ALA A 305 10.30 0.71 17.19
CA ALA A 305 9.90 -0.41 18.04
C ALA A 305 10.58 -1.75 17.65
N ARG A 306 11.40 -1.76 16.59
CA ARG A 306 11.99 -2.94 15.96
C ARG A 306 10.96 -4.06 15.72
N CYS A 307 9.79 -3.67 15.23
CA CYS A 307 8.62 -4.55 15.12
C CYS A 307 7.98 -4.42 13.73
N GLY A 308 7.82 -5.53 13.04
CA GLY A 308 7.00 -5.64 11.83
C GLY A 308 5.64 -6.23 12.17
N ILE A 309 4.58 -5.71 11.56
CA ILE A 309 3.21 -6.26 11.63
C ILE A 309 2.84 -6.76 10.24
N VAL A 310 2.35 -7.99 10.11
CA VAL A 310 1.98 -8.58 8.81
C VAL A 310 0.53 -9.03 8.85
N ALA A 311 -0.29 -8.50 7.95
CA ALA A 311 -1.70 -8.88 7.76
C ALA A 311 -1.81 -9.96 6.68
N HIS A 312 -2.43 -11.09 7.05
CA HIS A 312 -2.57 -12.27 6.21
C HIS A 312 -4.03 -12.43 5.77
N GLU A 313 -4.29 -12.14 4.50
CA GLU A 313 -5.64 -12.09 3.94
C GLU A 313 -6.32 -13.46 3.94
N LYS A 314 -5.60 -14.51 3.49
CA LYS A 314 -6.16 -15.86 3.40
C LYS A 314 -6.19 -16.56 4.76
N ALA A 315 -5.16 -16.37 5.58
CA ALA A 315 -5.13 -16.97 6.91
C ALA A 315 -6.03 -16.25 7.93
N GLN A 316 -6.47 -15.01 7.64
CA GLN A 316 -7.24 -14.17 8.56
C GLN A 316 -6.53 -13.99 9.91
N THR A 317 -5.23 -13.77 9.84
CA THR A 317 -4.37 -13.54 11.00
C THR A 317 -3.51 -12.31 10.83
N VAL A 318 -3.05 -11.77 11.96
CA VAL A 318 -1.96 -10.81 12.03
C VAL A 318 -0.81 -11.46 12.78
N THR A 319 0.38 -11.38 12.21
CA THR A 319 1.61 -11.89 12.84
C THR A 319 2.57 -10.74 13.11
N THR A 320 3.59 -11.00 13.93
CA THR A 320 4.65 -10.00 14.18
C THR A 320 6.03 -10.56 13.84
N LEU A 321 6.89 -9.66 13.37
CA LEU A 321 8.28 -9.93 13.05
C LEU A 321 9.16 -9.00 13.90
N ALA A 322 10.32 -9.47 14.36
CA ALA A 322 11.37 -8.61 14.88
C ALA A 322 12.17 -8.04 13.71
N ILE A 323 12.52 -6.76 13.79
CA ILE A 323 13.44 -6.11 12.85
C ILE A 323 14.84 -6.18 13.47
N GLU A 324 15.74 -6.92 12.84
CA GLU A 324 17.12 -7.09 13.27
C GLU A 324 17.96 -5.84 12.95
N PRO A 325 19.11 -5.60 13.64
CA PRO A 325 19.93 -4.41 13.40
C PRO A 325 20.42 -4.23 11.96
N ASP A 326 20.54 -5.32 11.21
CA ASP A 326 20.94 -5.30 9.79
C ASP A 326 19.75 -5.10 8.83
N GLY A 327 18.54 -4.94 9.35
CA GLY A 327 17.30 -4.81 8.60
C GLY A 327 16.63 -6.13 8.21
N ARG A 328 17.21 -7.29 8.54
CA ARG A 328 16.51 -8.56 8.33
C ARG A 328 15.31 -8.70 9.27
N LEU A 329 14.37 -9.55 8.87
CA LEU A 329 13.15 -9.82 9.63
C LEU A 329 13.21 -11.22 10.22
N LYS A 330 12.74 -11.36 11.47
CA LYS A 330 12.66 -12.65 12.15
C LYS A 330 11.27 -12.89 12.75
N PRO A 331 10.63 -14.05 12.52
CA PRO A 331 9.34 -14.35 13.13
C PRO A 331 9.43 -14.38 14.66
N THR A 332 8.45 -13.78 15.33
CA THR A 332 8.39 -13.78 16.80
C THR A 332 7.60 -14.97 17.35
N GLY A 333 6.85 -15.68 16.51
CA GLY A 333 5.89 -16.72 16.90
C GLY A 333 4.52 -16.18 17.29
N VAL A 334 4.33 -14.86 17.35
CA VAL A 334 3.01 -14.26 17.62
C VAL A 334 2.11 -14.37 16.40
N SER A 335 0.90 -14.88 16.62
CA SER A 335 -0.18 -14.94 15.63
C SER A 335 -1.51 -14.64 16.31
N ILE A 336 -2.23 -13.65 15.82
CA ILE A 336 -3.53 -13.21 16.34
C ILE A 336 -4.58 -13.42 15.25
N ALA A 337 -5.69 -14.08 15.58
CA ALA A 337 -6.82 -14.18 14.67
C ALA A 337 -7.48 -12.81 14.50
N VAL A 338 -7.59 -12.36 13.25
CA VAL A 338 -8.25 -11.10 12.88
C VAL A 338 -9.04 -11.37 11.59
N PRO A 339 -10.35 -11.67 11.71
CA PRO A 339 -11.20 -11.92 10.55
C PRO A 339 -11.10 -10.80 9.51
N GLY A 340 -10.87 -11.19 8.25
CA GLY A 340 -10.72 -10.26 7.13
C GLY A 340 -9.46 -9.39 7.14
N ALA A 341 -8.44 -9.66 7.95
CA ALA A 341 -7.20 -8.86 8.00
C ALA A 341 -6.61 -8.57 6.61
N ALA A 342 -6.45 -7.29 6.28
CA ALA A 342 -5.99 -6.86 4.96
C ALA A 342 -4.84 -5.85 5.02
N TYR A 343 -4.87 -4.95 6.00
CA TYR A 343 -4.03 -3.76 6.02
C TYR A 343 -3.65 -3.40 7.46
N ALA A 344 -2.42 -2.93 7.68
CA ALA A 344 -1.92 -2.54 8.98
C ALA A 344 -1.29 -1.15 8.90
N PHE A 345 -1.67 -0.24 9.80
CA PHE A 345 -1.22 1.15 9.77
C PHE A 345 -1.14 1.77 11.17
N CYS A 346 -0.39 2.86 11.30
CA CYS A 346 -0.35 3.66 12.51
C CYS A 346 -1.58 4.57 12.56
N PRO A 347 -2.41 4.50 13.63
CA PRO A 347 -3.54 5.41 13.78
C PRO A 347 -3.06 6.85 14.08
N ASP A 348 -1.90 7.02 14.70
CA ASP A 348 -1.31 8.32 15.04
C ASP A 348 0.17 8.36 14.60
N PRO A 349 0.47 8.53 13.29
CA PRO A 349 1.83 8.43 12.76
C PRO A 349 2.75 9.62 13.13
N ALA A 350 2.20 10.67 13.75
CA ALA A 350 2.96 11.82 14.25
C ALA A 350 3.50 11.62 15.69
N GLY A 351 3.30 10.44 16.28
CA GLY A 351 3.66 10.10 17.68
C GLY A 351 4.85 9.18 17.82
#